data_AF-A0A7S2TU41-F1
#
_entry.id   AF-A0A7S2TU41-F1
#
_cell.length_a   1.000
_cell.length_b   1.000
_cell.length_c   1.000
_cell.angle_alpha   90.00
_cell.angle_beta   90.00
_cell.angle_gamma   90.00
#
_symmetry.space_group_name_H-M   'P 1'
#
loop_
_entity.id
_entity.type
_entity.pdbx_description
1 polymer ?
#
loop_
_entity_poly.entity_id
_entity_poly.type
_entity_poly.pdbx_seq_one_letter_code
_entity_poly.pdbx_strand_id
1 'polypeptide(L)'
;SVMLQGQVGDLAKEHNELQTTYLAHRQENGYLREWFQRMHAEALQFVPEYKKAYTALNQQLLRDTSAQSMGQAYTVVIPQGVAPQTEFEVQVQESVYVVTCPKQGRPGEIMAFDIPEVDFFAEAS
;
A
#
# COMPACT_ATOMS: atom_id res chain seq x y z
N SER A 1 -29.74 -25.29 66.29
CA SER A 1 -28.64 -24.32 66.48
C SER A 1 -27.33 -24.76 65.85
N VAL A 2 -26.82 -25.98 66.13
CA VAL A 2 -25.50 -26.44 65.64
C VAL A 2 -25.42 -26.62 64.11
N MET A 3 -26.48 -27.12 63.47
CA MET A 3 -26.54 -27.32 62.00
C MET A 3 -26.43 -26.00 61.20
N LEU A 4 -27.06 -24.93 61.71
CA LEU A 4 -27.00 -23.60 61.08
C LEU A 4 -25.62 -22.95 61.24
N GLN A 5 -24.92 -23.21 62.36
CA GLN A 5 -23.54 -22.74 62.55
C GLN A 5 -22.55 -23.46 61.61
N GLY A 6 -22.76 -24.74 61.32
CA GLY A 6 -21.98 -25.49 60.33
C GLY A 6 -22.13 -24.91 58.91
N GLN A 7 -23.38 -24.69 58.47
CA GLN A 7 -23.67 -24.10 57.16
C GLN A 7 -23.10 -22.68 57.00
N VAL A 8 -23.12 -21.86 58.05
CA VAL A 8 -22.51 -20.53 58.02
C VAL A 8 -20.99 -20.59 57.95
N GLY A 9 -20.37 -21.58 58.60
CA GLY A 9 -18.92 -21.84 58.49
C GLY A 9 -18.50 -22.29 57.10
N ASP A 10 -19.29 -23.18 56.48
CA ASP A 10 -19.04 -23.67 55.12
C ASP A 10 -19.16 -22.54 54.08
N LEU A 11 -20.20 -21.70 54.19
CA LEU A 11 -20.40 -20.53 53.33
C LEU A 11 -19.28 -19.49 53.50
N ALA A 12 -18.79 -19.28 54.73
CA ALA A 12 -17.68 -18.35 54.97
C ALA A 12 -16.37 -18.84 54.34
N LYS A 13 -16.15 -20.16 54.33
CA LYS A 13 -14.99 -20.77 53.67
C LYS A 13 -15.08 -20.63 52.16
N GLU A 14 -16.24 -20.93 51.58
CA GLU A 14 -16.50 -20.79 50.14
C GLU A 14 -16.32 -19.33 49.67
N HIS A 15 -16.82 -18.36 50.44
CA HIS A 15 -16.65 -16.94 50.14
C HIS A 15 -15.16 -16.52 50.13
N ASN A 16 -14.35 -17.00 51.08
CA ASN A 16 -12.93 -16.67 51.13
C ASN A 16 -12.15 -17.29 49.95
N GLU A 17 -12.48 -18.52 49.56
CA GLU A 17 -11.88 -19.18 48.39
C GLU A 17 -12.23 -18.45 47.08
N LEU A 18 -13.49 -18.02 46.93
CA LEU A 18 -13.94 -17.20 45.79
C LEU A 18 -13.25 -15.84 45.75
N GLN A 19 -13.10 -15.16 46.90
CA GLN A 19 -12.37 -13.89 46.97
C GLN A 19 -10.90 -14.04 46.58
N THR A 20 -10.23 -15.08 47.07
CA THR A 20 -8.83 -15.36 46.74
C THR A 20 -8.66 -15.60 45.24
N THR A 21 -9.55 -16.41 44.66
CA THR A 21 -9.54 -16.71 43.22
C THR A 21 -9.81 -15.47 42.37
N TYR A 22 -10.74 -14.60 42.79
CA TYR A 22 -11.04 -13.33 42.12
C TYR A 22 -9.85 -12.37 42.14
N LEU A 23 -9.17 -12.24 43.29
CA LEU A 23 -8.00 -11.37 43.43
C LEU A 23 -6.83 -11.87 42.56
N ALA A 24 -6.59 -13.18 42.52
CA ALA A 24 -5.58 -13.79 41.66
C ALA A 24 -5.87 -13.50 40.16
N HIS A 25 -7.10 -13.74 39.70
CA HIS A 25 -7.49 -13.42 38.33
C HIS A 25 -7.39 -11.93 38.02
N ARG A 26 -7.74 -11.04 38.96
CA ARG A 26 -7.61 -9.60 38.79
C ARG A 26 -6.15 -9.18 38.61
N GLN A 27 -5.23 -9.80 39.34
CA GLN A 27 -3.80 -9.57 39.23
C GLN A 27 -3.25 -10.09 37.89
N GLU A 28 -3.62 -11.30 37.47
CA GLU A 28 -3.24 -11.87 36.17
C GLU A 28 -3.76 -11.04 35.00
N ASN A 29 -5.00 -10.58 35.06
CA ASN A 29 -5.56 -9.66 34.06
C ASN A 29 -4.83 -8.31 34.04
N GLY A 30 -4.35 -7.83 35.19
CA GLY A 30 -3.47 -6.66 35.29
C GLY A 30 -2.16 -6.87 34.53
N TYR A 31 -1.50 -8.01 34.78
CA TYR A 31 -0.25 -8.37 34.10
C TYR A 31 -0.42 -8.48 32.58
N LEU A 32 -1.47 -9.15 32.10
CA LEU A 32 -1.75 -9.26 30.67
C LEU A 32 -1.99 -7.89 30.02
N ARG A 33 -2.68 -6.99 30.72
CA ARG A 33 -2.91 -5.63 30.24
C ARG A 33 -1.61 -4.83 30.12
N GLU A 34 -0.76 -4.87 31.15
CA GLU A 34 0.54 -4.19 31.14
C GLU A 34 1.46 -4.74 30.05
N TRP A 35 1.52 -6.07 29.92
CA TRP A 35 2.26 -6.74 28.85
C TRP A 35 1.76 -6.33 27.46
N PHE A 36 0.45 -6.31 27.23
CA PHE A 36 -0.14 -5.91 25.96
C PHE A 36 0.14 -4.43 25.64
N GLN A 37 0.05 -3.54 26.64
CA GLN A 37 0.37 -2.12 26.48
C GLN A 37 1.84 -1.90 26.10
N ARG A 38 2.76 -2.63 26.73
CA ARG A 38 4.19 -2.58 26.40
C ARG A 38 4.45 -3.07 24.97
N MET A 39 3.89 -4.22 24.60
CA MET A 39 4.01 -4.77 23.23
C MET A 39 3.44 -3.81 22.17
N HIS A 40 2.30 -3.20 22.45
CA HIS A 40 1.69 -2.22 21.55
C HIS A 40 2.55 -0.95 21.41
N ALA A 41 3.09 -0.43 22.52
CA ALA A 41 3.97 0.74 22.50
C ALA A 41 5.26 0.48 21.72
N GLU A 42 5.85 -0.71 21.87
CA GLU A 42 7.04 -1.14 21.13
C GLU A 42 6.74 -1.32 19.64
N ALA A 43 5.64 -1.99 19.29
CA ALA A 43 5.21 -2.15 17.90
C ALA A 43 4.99 -0.80 17.20
N LEU A 44 4.42 0.20 17.90
CA LEU A 44 4.24 1.55 17.37
C LEU A 44 5.56 2.26 17.03
N GLN A 45 6.69 1.90 17.65
CA GLN A 45 8.00 2.46 17.30
C GLN A 45 8.52 1.94 15.95
N PHE A 46 8.14 0.72 15.56
CA PHE A 46 8.54 0.13 14.28
C PHE A 46 7.66 0.57 13.10
N VAL A 47 6.40 0.96 13.35
CA VAL A 47 5.48 1.46 12.30
C VAL A 47 6.05 2.63 11.47
N PRO A 48 6.63 3.70 12.06
CA PRO A 48 7.15 4.82 11.27
C PRO A 48 8.37 4.44 10.43
N GLU A 49 9.25 3.56 10.91
CA GLU A 49 10.40 3.09 10.14
C GLU A 49 9.96 2.25 8.95
N TYR A 50 9.03 1.31 9.16
CA TYR A 50 8.43 0.53 8.10
C TYR A 50 7.74 1.42 7.06
N LYS A 51 6.94 2.40 7.50
CA LYS A 51 6.25 3.34 6.60
C LYS A 51 7.25 4.17 5.78
N LYS A 52 8.35 4.61 6.39
CA LYS A 52 9.44 5.32 5.70
C LYS A 52 10.12 4.44 4.67
N ALA A 53 10.49 3.20 5.04
CA ALA A 53 11.14 2.25 4.14
C ALA A 53 10.25 1.90 2.94
N TYR A 54 8.97 1.62 3.19
CA TYR A 54 7.98 1.36 2.14
C TYR A 54 7.80 2.56 1.20
N THR A 55 7.75 3.79 1.75
CA THR A 55 7.63 5.00 0.94
C THR A 55 8.88 5.23 0.08
N ALA A 56 10.07 5.03 0.65
CA ALA A 56 11.34 5.16 -0.08
C ALA A 56 11.47 4.13 -1.21
N LEU A 57 11.10 2.88 -0.95
CA LEU A 57 11.10 1.81 -1.95
C LEU A 57 10.14 2.15 -3.11
N ASN A 58 8.92 2.59 -2.80
CA ASN A 58 7.96 2.97 -3.82
C ASN A 58 8.44 4.17 -4.66
N GLN A 59 9.06 5.16 -4.03
CA GLN A 59 9.65 6.29 -4.76
C GLN A 59 10.77 5.84 -5.68
N GLN A 60 11.60 4.88 -5.24
CA GLN A 60 12.68 4.34 -6.07
C GLN A 60 12.14 3.54 -7.25
N LEU A 61 11.17 2.65 -7.03
CA LEU A 61 10.52 1.88 -8.11
C LEU A 61 9.86 2.80 -9.15
N LEU A 62 9.21 3.87 -8.71
CA LEU A 62 8.65 4.90 -9.60
C LEU A 62 9.74 5.59 -10.42
N ARG A 63 10.88 5.92 -9.79
CA ARG A 63 12.04 6.51 -10.49
C ARG A 63 12.60 5.56 -11.53
N ASP A 64 12.84 4.30 -11.16
CA ASP A 64 13.44 3.32 -12.06
C ASP A 64 12.52 3.04 -13.26
N THR A 65 11.20 2.97 -13.02
CA THR A 65 10.20 2.84 -14.09
C THR A 65 10.15 4.09 -14.99
N SER A 66 10.28 5.29 -14.41
CA SER A 66 10.34 6.54 -15.18
C SER A 66 11.66 6.72 -15.93
N ALA A 67 12.77 6.22 -15.38
CA ALA A 67 14.09 6.26 -16.01
C ALA A 67 14.20 5.23 -17.15
N GLN A 68 13.51 4.09 -17.04
CA GLN A 68 13.34 3.14 -18.16
C GLN A 68 12.40 3.66 -19.25
N SER A 69 11.61 4.71 -18.99
CA SER A 69 10.80 5.41 -20.00
C SER A 69 11.38 6.76 -20.41
N MET A 70 12.72 6.91 -20.39
CA MET A 70 13.41 7.97 -21.14
C MET A 70 13.29 7.75 -22.67
N GLY A 71 12.10 7.39 -23.16
CA GLY A 71 11.73 7.59 -24.54
C GLY A 71 11.85 9.08 -24.84
N GLN A 72 12.54 9.41 -25.92
CA GLN A 72 12.67 10.78 -26.35
C GLN A 72 11.26 11.32 -26.64
N ALA A 73 10.83 12.35 -25.91
CA ALA A 73 9.51 12.95 -26.09
C ALA A 73 9.49 13.72 -27.42
N TYR A 74 8.77 13.21 -28.41
CA TYR A 74 8.60 13.86 -29.70
C TYR A 74 7.34 14.71 -29.71
N THR A 75 7.45 15.90 -30.28
CA THR A 75 6.33 16.86 -30.36
C THR A 75 5.69 16.80 -31.74
N VAL A 76 4.42 16.44 -31.81
CA VAL A 76 3.63 16.38 -33.06
C VAL A 76 2.36 17.19 -32.97
N VAL A 77 1.92 17.69 -34.12
CA VAL A 77 0.61 18.34 -34.26
C VAL A 77 -0.41 17.31 -34.68
N ILE A 78 -1.54 17.23 -33.96
CA ILE A 78 -2.64 16.33 -34.31
C ILE A 78 -3.23 16.79 -35.66
N PRO A 79 -3.25 15.93 -36.70
CA PRO A 79 -3.75 16.31 -38.01
C PRO A 79 -5.25 16.64 -37.98
N GLN A 80 -5.70 17.48 -38.91
CA GLN A 80 -7.12 17.77 -39.05
C GLN A 80 -7.89 16.52 -39.44
N GLY A 81 -8.96 16.21 -38.70
CA GLY A 81 -9.81 15.03 -38.92
C GLY A 81 -9.50 13.82 -38.03
N VAL A 82 -8.45 13.86 -37.19
CA VAL A 82 -8.17 12.79 -36.21
C VAL A 82 -9.06 12.97 -34.98
N ALA A 83 -9.86 11.95 -34.66
CA ALA A 83 -10.69 11.92 -33.46
C ALA A 83 -9.90 11.39 -32.25
N PRO A 84 -10.31 11.74 -31.01
CA PRO A 84 -9.73 11.15 -29.81
C PRO A 84 -9.77 9.62 -29.87
N GLN A 85 -8.73 8.97 -29.37
CA GLN A 85 -8.57 7.50 -29.38
C GLN A 85 -8.43 6.88 -30.78
N THR A 86 -8.23 7.68 -31.82
CA THR A 86 -7.91 7.16 -33.16
C THR A 86 -6.39 7.13 -33.35
N GLU A 87 -5.91 6.12 -34.07
CA GLU A 87 -4.51 5.99 -34.44
C GLU A 87 -4.20 6.84 -35.69
N PHE A 88 -3.00 7.43 -35.74
CA PHE A 88 -2.50 8.14 -36.90
C PHE A 88 -1.00 7.94 -37.07
N GLU A 89 -0.52 8.03 -38.30
CA GLU A 89 0.88 7.87 -38.64
C GLU A 89 1.64 9.18 -38.47
N VAL A 90 2.81 9.09 -37.83
CA VAL A 90 3.76 10.20 -37.66
C VAL A 90 5.10 9.75 -38.21
N GLN A 91 5.67 10.59 -39.07
CA GLN A 91 7.06 10.45 -39.47
C GLN A 91 7.97 11.18 -38.47
N VAL A 92 8.85 10.42 -37.80
CA VAL A 92 9.90 10.94 -36.93
C VAL A 92 11.24 10.51 -37.50
N GLN A 93 12.04 11.49 -37.94
CA GLN A 93 13.30 11.24 -38.65
C GLN A 93 13.09 10.37 -39.90
N GLU A 94 13.60 9.14 -39.90
CA GLU A 94 13.50 8.18 -41.01
C GLU A 94 12.48 7.06 -40.76
N SER A 95 11.81 7.07 -39.61
CA SER A 95 10.85 6.04 -39.19
C SER A 95 9.43 6.57 -39.16
N VAL A 96 8.47 5.71 -39.51
CA VAL A 96 7.03 5.99 -39.38
C VAL A 96 6.50 5.24 -38.16
N TYR A 97 5.89 5.98 -37.25
CA TYR A 97 5.28 5.46 -36.02
C TYR A 97 3.76 5.61 -36.09
N VAL A 98 3.05 4.59 -35.65
CA VAL A 98 1.60 4.67 -35.42
C VAL A 98 1.40 5.10 -33.97
N VAL A 99 0.77 6.26 -33.78
CA VAL A 99 0.51 6.83 -32.45
C VAL A 99 -0.99 6.97 -32.23
N THR A 100 -1.44 6.71 -31.01
CA THR A 100 -2.86 6.84 -30.65
C THR A 100 -3.13 8.24 -30.09
N CYS A 101 -4.15 8.92 -30.64
CA CYS A 101 -4.60 10.20 -30.12
C CYS A 101 -5.18 10.06 -28.68
N PRO A 102 -4.75 10.88 -27.72
CA PRO A 102 -5.21 10.82 -26.34
C PRO A 102 -6.68 11.24 -26.26
N LYS A 103 -7.38 10.82 -25.19
CA LYS A 103 -8.81 11.11 -24.99
C LYS A 103 -9.17 12.59 -25.02
N GLN A 104 -8.21 13.48 -24.74
CA GLN A 104 -8.40 14.92 -24.68
C GLN A 104 -7.83 15.66 -25.90
N GLY A 105 -7.14 14.98 -26.82
CA GLY A 105 -6.45 15.61 -27.93
C GLY A 105 -7.43 16.17 -28.96
N ARG A 106 -7.17 17.40 -29.41
CA ARG A 106 -7.96 18.08 -30.45
C ARG A 106 -7.16 18.26 -31.74
N PRO A 107 -7.83 18.27 -32.91
CA PRO A 107 -7.18 18.63 -34.17
C PRO A 107 -6.45 19.99 -34.07
N GLY A 108 -5.19 20.03 -34.48
CA GLY A 108 -4.32 21.21 -34.40
C GLY A 108 -3.63 21.43 -33.05
N GLU A 109 -3.86 20.56 -32.06
CA GLU A 109 -3.18 20.61 -30.77
C GLU A 109 -1.80 19.94 -30.85
N ILE A 110 -0.86 20.47 -30.07
CA ILE A 110 0.50 19.95 -29.98
C ILE A 110 0.53 18.91 -28.86
N MET A 111 0.98 17.71 -29.18
CA MET A 111 1.13 16.62 -28.21
C MET A 111 2.57 16.13 -28.17
N ALA A 112 3.07 15.87 -26.96
CA ALA A 112 4.27 15.07 -26.75
C ALA A 112 3.89 13.59 -26.65
N PHE A 113 4.58 12.74 -27.40
CA PHE A 113 4.46 11.29 -27.26
C PHE A 113 5.85 10.68 -27.07
N ASP A 114 5.88 9.67 -26.20
CA ASP A 114 7.09 8.95 -25.89
C ASP A 114 7.21 7.79 -26.87
N ILE A 115 8.26 7.80 -27.68
CA ILE A 115 8.64 6.63 -28.45
C ILE A 115 9.51 5.80 -27.52
N PRO A 116 9.06 4.62 -27.05
CA PRO A 116 9.97 3.73 -26.37
C PRO A 116 11.08 3.39 -27.37
N GLU A 117 12.33 3.54 -26.96
CA GLU A 117 13.50 3.08 -27.71
C GLU A 117 13.51 1.55 -27.70
N VAL A 118 12.49 0.94 -28.31
CA VAL A 118 12.50 -0.48 -28.63
C VAL A 118 13.37 -0.60 -29.85
N ASP A 119 14.63 -0.96 -29.61
CA ASP A 119 15.49 -1.54 -30.64
C ASP A 119 14.68 -2.62 -31.37
N PHE A 120 14.30 -2.32 -32.61
CA PHE A 120 13.62 -3.22 -33.54
C PHE A 120 14.56 -4.32 -34.06
N PHE A 121 15.31 -4.97 -33.17
CA PHE A 121 15.98 -6.25 -33.45
C PHE A 121 15.19 -7.40 -32.84
N ALA A 122 13.88 -7.44 -33.09
CA ALA A 122 13.13 -8.68 -32.98
C ALA A 122 13.39 -9.51 -34.25
N GLU A 123 14.41 -10.36 -34.16
CA GLU A 123 14.61 -11.62 -34.88
C GLU A 123 14.27 -11.64 -36.38
N ALA A 124 15.26 -11.27 -37.20
CA ALA A 124 15.45 -11.90 -38.50
C ALA A 124 16.78 -12.66 -38.48
N SER A 125 16.74 -13.97 -38.21
CA SER A 125 17.66 -15.00 -38.73
C SER A 125 17.23 -16.40 -38.30
#